data_AF-A0A9D1A1B4-F1
#
_entry.id   AF-A0A9D1A1B4-F1
#
_cell.length_a   1.000
_cell.length_b   1.000
_cell.length_c   1.000
_cell.angle_alpha   90.00
_cell.angle_beta   90.00
_cell.angle_gamma   90.00
#
_symmetry.space_group_name_H-M   'P 1'
#
loop_
_entity.id
_entity.type
_entity.pdbx_description
1 polymer ?
#
loop_
_entity_poly.entity_id
_entity_poly.type
_entity_poly.pdbx_seq_one_letter_code
_entity_poly.pdbx_strand_id
1 'polypeptide(L)' 'MDAIENAPYIDSDGRDVPLTEHGIELRGVSFSYGRESGAKVLSDVSCDIPEKTTCAIVGPSGSGKTTIANL' A
#
# COMPACT_ATOMS: atom_id res chain seq x y z
N MET A 1 4.67 -16.07 -26.24
CA MET A 1 5.22 -16.07 -24.88
C MET A 1 6.17 -14.86 -24.79
N ASP A 2 5.68 -13.65 -25.13
CA ASP A 2 6.56 -12.55 -25.60
C ASP A 2 6.21 -11.18 -24.98
N ALA A 3 5.33 -11.13 -23.97
CA ALA A 3 4.80 -9.87 -23.45
C ALA A 3 5.48 -9.36 -22.16
N ILE A 4 6.39 -10.14 -21.56
CA ILE A 4 7.07 -9.77 -20.29
C ILE A 4 8.46 -9.15 -20.54
N GLU A 5 9.07 -9.36 -21.71
CA GLU A 5 10.45 -8.91 -21.99
C GLU A 5 10.59 -7.41 -22.30
N ASN A 6 9.49 -6.66 -22.48
CA ASN A 6 9.53 -5.24 -22.89
C ASN A 6 8.82 -4.29 -21.91
N ALA A 7 8.68 -4.67 -20.64
CA ALA A 7 8.20 -3.72 -19.64
C ALA A 7 9.23 -2.56 -19.52
N PRO A 8 8.82 -1.30 -19.65
CA PRO A 8 9.73 -0.18 -19.47
C PRO A 8 10.35 -0.27 -18.08
N TYR A 9 11.68 -0.22 -18.03
CA TYR A 9 12.42 -0.25 -16.78
C TYR A 9 12.06 1.01 -16.00
N ILE A 10 11.37 0.85 -14.88
CA ILE A 10 10.73 1.93 -14.11
C ILE A 10 11.77 2.94 -13.58
N ASP A 11 13.04 2.54 -13.50
CA ASP A 11 14.10 3.31 -12.86
C ASP A 11 15.37 3.42 -13.72
N SER A 12 15.24 3.70 -15.02
CA SER A 12 16.40 3.82 -15.92
C SER A 12 17.25 5.07 -15.64
N ASP A 13 16.64 6.09 -15.03
CA ASP A 13 17.23 7.40 -14.73
C ASP A 13 17.05 7.78 -13.26
N GLY A 14 17.05 6.77 -12.37
CA GLY A 14 16.90 6.95 -10.94
C GLY A 14 17.88 7.97 -10.39
N ARG A 15 17.35 8.94 -9.65
CA ARG A 15 18.12 9.87 -8.85
C ARG A 15 17.62 9.82 -7.42
N ASP A 16 18.52 9.93 -6.46
CA ASP A 16 18.14 10.10 -5.07
C ASP A 16 17.33 11.39 -4.93
N VAL A 17 16.04 11.24 -4.65
CA VAL A 17 15.16 12.35 -4.29
C VAL A 17 15.07 12.36 -2.76
N PRO A 18 15.65 13.37 -2.08
CA PRO A 18 15.51 13.47 -0.64
C PRO A 18 14.05 13.74 -0.30
N LEU A 19 13.48 12.93 0.59
CA LEU A 19 12.14 13.18 1.12
C LEU A 19 12.19 14.40 2.04
N THR A 20 11.29 15.36 1.81
CA THR A 20 11.12 16.54 2.66
C THR A 20 10.17 16.28 3.83
N GLU A 21 9.34 15.24 3.73
CA GLU A 21 8.33 14.84 4.72
C GLU A 21 8.34 13.31 4.88
N HIS A 22 8.07 12.85 6.10
CA HIS A 22 8.08 11.42 6.45
C HIS A 22 6.71 10.91 6.92
N GLY A 23 5.64 11.64 6.59
CA GLY A 23 4.27 11.19 6.83
C GLY A 23 3.95 9.95 5.99
N ILE A 24 3.03 9.13 6.48
CA ILE A 24 2.52 7.96 5.75
C ILE A 24 1.13 8.32 5.24
N GLU A 25 0.88 8.04 3.97
CA GLU A 25 -0.42 8.25 3.36
C GLU A 25 -0.92 7.00 2.63
N LEU A 26 -2.15 6.62 2.93
CA LEU A 26 -2.93 5.64 2.19
C LEU A 26 -3.99 6.42 1.39
N ARG A 27 -4.03 6.25 0.07
CA ARG A 27 -5.07 6.84 -0.80
C ARG A 27 -5.82 5.74 -1.56
N GLY A 28 -7.10 5.55 -1.24
CA GLY A 28 -8.02 4.66 -1.96
C GLY A 28 -7.60 3.19 -2.02
N VAL A 29 -6.92 2.70 -0.98
CA VAL A 29 -6.27 1.38 -0.99
C VAL A 29 -7.32 0.27 -0.94
N SER A 30 -7.30 -0.59 -1.96
CA SER A 30 -8.12 -1.81 -2.03
C SER A 30 -7.22 -3.02 -2.24
N PHE A 31 -7.45 -4.10 -1.47
CA PHE A 31 -6.57 -5.27 -1.48
C PHE A 31 -7.32 -6.58 -1.19
N SER A 32 -6.88 -7.67 -1.83
CA SER A 32 -7.35 -9.05 -1.64
C SER A 32 -6.20 -10.05 -1.72
N TYR A 33 -6.24 -11.09 -0.87
CA TYR A 33 -5.33 -12.23 -1.00
C TYR A 33 -5.86 -13.19 -2.07
N GLY A 34 -5.34 -13.04 -3.30
CA GLY A 34 -5.63 -13.88 -4.46
C GLY A 34 -6.96 -13.55 -5.18
N ARG A 35 -7.07 -13.98 -6.45
CA ARG A 35 -8.30 -13.82 -7.26
C ARG A 35 -9.46 -14.69 -6.79
N GLU A 36 -9.17 -15.86 -6.19
CA GLU A 36 -10.18 -16.88 -5.89
C GLU A 36 -10.99 -16.61 -4.62
N SER A 37 -10.47 -15.82 -3.67
CA SER A 37 -11.17 -15.62 -2.39
C SER A 37 -12.35 -14.65 -2.50
N GLY A 38 -12.43 -13.82 -3.54
CA GLY A 38 -13.50 -12.85 -3.80
C GLY A 38 -13.68 -11.75 -2.74
N ALA A 39 -13.21 -11.98 -1.52
CA ALA A 39 -13.30 -11.09 -0.39
C ALA A 39 -12.21 -10.02 -0.48
N LYS A 40 -12.65 -8.76 -0.50
CA LYS A 40 -11.77 -7.63 -0.28
C LYS A 40 -11.39 -7.57 1.20
N VAL A 41 -10.10 -7.62 1.47
CA VAL A 41 -9.54 -7.42 2.81
C VAL A 41 -9.50 -5.94 3.15
N LEU A 42 -9.10 -5.11 2.18
CA LEU A 42 -9.20 -3.66 2.24
C LEU A 42 -10.09 -3.17 1.11
N SER A 43 -10.99 -2.25 1.43
CA SER A 43 -11.92 -1.65 0.47
C SER A 43 -11.85 -0.14 0.60
N ASP A 44 -11.22 0.50 -0.38
CA ASP A 44 -11.12 1.97 -0.51
C ASP A 44 -10.65 2.69 0.77
N VAL A 45 -9.58 2.19 1.38
CA VAL A 45 -9.05 2.73 2.63
C VAL A 45 -8.17 3.93 2.35
N SER A 46 -8.49 5.07 2.97
CA SER A 46 -7.67 6.28 2.94
C SER A 46 -7.35 6.77 4.35
N CYS A 47 -6.12 7.17 4.60
CA CYS A 47 -5.66 7.67 5.89
C CYS A 47 -4.35 8.44 5.75
N ASP A 48 -4.26 9.55 6.49
CA ASP A 48 -3.05 10.35 6.66
C ASP A 48 -2.49 10.16 8.07
N ILE A 49 -1.21 9.79 8.15
CA ILE A 49 -0.45 9.66 9.40
C ILE A 49 0.71 10.67 9.35
N PRO A 50 0.56 11.83 10.01
CA PRO A 50 1.62 12.83 10.01
C PRO A 50 2.91 12.30 10.65
N GLU A 51 4.05 12.83 10.20
CA GLU A 51 5.33 12.52 10.83
C GLU A 51 5.31 12.86 12.33
N LYS A 52 6.10 12.13 13.12
CA LYS A 52 6.21 12.32 14.59
C LYS A 52 4.89 12.07 15.34
N THR A 53 3.98 11.30 14.76
CA THR A 53 2.74 10.85 15.44
C THR A 53 2.70 9.33 15.59
N THR A 54 1.82 8.86 16.48
CA THR A 54 1.51 7.44 16.64
C THR A 54 0.06 7.21 16.22
N CYS A 55 -0.15 6.33 15.23
CA CYS A 55 -1.49 5.92 14.80
C CYS A 55 -1.81 4.51 15.33
N ALA A 56 -2.97 4.34 15.96
CA ALA A 56 -3.45 3.05 16.43
C ALA A 56 -4.55 2.53 15.49
N ILE A 57 -4.33 1.34 14.92
CA ILE A 57 -5.32 0.66 14.08
C ILE A 57 -6.08 -0.35 14.94
N VAL A 58 -7.39 -0.11 15.14
CA VAL A 58 -8.25 -0.93 16.01
C VAL A 58 -9.42 -1.53 15.23
N GLY A 59 -9.88 -2.71 15.64
CA GLY A 59 -11.00 -3.40 14.99
C GLY A 59 -11.04 -4.90 15.26
N PRO A 60 -12.15 -5.58 14.92
CA PRO A 60 -12.34 -7.02 15.14
C PRO A 60 -11.28 -7.90 14.47
N SER A 61 -11.11 -9.15 14.92
CA SER A 61 -10.25 -10.11 14.22
C SER A 61 -10.68 -10.27 12.75
N GLY A 62 -9.72 -10.34 11.83
CA GLY A 62 -9.99 -10.43 10.38
C GLY A 62 -10.30 -9.11 9.67
N SER A 63 -10.34 -7.96 10.37
CA SER A 63 -10.69 -6.66 9.76
C SER A 63 -9.60 -6.01 8.89
N GLY A 64 -8.51 -6.71 8.56
CA GLY A 64 -7.44 -6.18 7.70
C GLY A 64 -6.34 -5.35 8.38
N LYS A 65 -6.32 -5.25 9.73
CA LYS A 65 -5.29 -4.46 10.46
C LYS A 65 -3.85 -4.88 10.14
N THR A 66 -3.57 -6.18 10.24
CA THR A 66 -2.26 -6.75 9.91
C THR A 66 -1.93 -6.59 8.43
N THR A 67 -2.95 -6.56 7.57
CA THR A 67 -2.77 -6.29 6.15
C THR A 67 -2.32 -4.85 5.93
N ILE A 68 -2.98 -3.85 6.54
CA ILE A 68 -2.55 -2.44 6.45
C ILE A 68 -1.11 -2.25 6.93
N ALA A 69 -0.71 -2.95 7.99
CA ALA A 69 0.64 -2.85 8.54
C ALA A 69 1.74 -3.53 7.69
N ASN A 70 1.36 -4.41 6.75
CA ASN A 70 2.28 -5.21 5.93
C ASN A 70 2.25 -4.82 4.43
N LEU A 71 1.51 -3.78 4.06
CA LEU A 71 1.59 -3.20 2.71
C LEU A 71 2.95 -2.53 2.50
#